data_AF-A0A920QKJ9-F1
#
_entry.id   AF-A0A920QKJ9-F1
#
_cell.length_a   1.000
_cell.length_b   1.000
_cell.length_c   1.000
_cell.angle_alpha   90.00
_cell.angle_beta   90.00
_cell.angle_gamma   90.00
#
_symmetry.space_group_name_H-M   'P 1'
#
loop_
_entity.id
_entity.type
_entity.pdbx_description
1 polymer ?
#
loop_
_entity_poly.entity_id
_entity_poly.type
_entity_poly.pdbx_seq_one_letter_code
_entity_poly.pdbx_strand_id
1 'polypeptide(L)'
;MEGTKEFLQKGKELAAEELEAAEDDILYHNGRFQVTGTSIGVGLFDLASKQPLKYISTETEKTVEGRSWPNGCHIAEVEIDPETGRVFLASYGNVDDTGNMINPMIVEGQIKGGIAQGAGQACLNNQFMIPMGSFSRHPSWIMQCPVQMIYLYFNLQLSQMHLA
;
A
#
# COMPACT_ATOMS: atom_id res chain seq x y z
N MET A 1 7.51 -9.46 7.33
CA MET A 1 7.37 -10.77 6.65
C MET A 1 8.06 -11.91 7.39
N GLU A 2 8.88 -11.65 8.41
CA GLU A 2 9.62 -12.68 9.16
C GLU A 2 8.70 -13.57 10.01
N GLY A 3 7.76 -12.99 10.77
CA GLY A 3 6.76 -13.78 11.50
C GLY A 3 5.85 -14.63 10.61
N THR A 4 5.60 -14.21 9.37
CA THR A 4 4.91 -15.06 8.38
C THR A 4 5.78 -16.25 7.96
N LYS A 5 7.10 -16.07 7.82
CA LYS A 5 8.03 -17.17 7.52
C LYS A 5 8.10 -18.15 8.69
N GLU A 6 8.19 -17.66 9.92
CA GLU A 6 8.16 -18.49 11.13
C GLU A 6 6.85 -19.25 11.25
N PHE A 7 5.72 -18.60 10.99
CA PHE A 7 4.41 -19.25 10.94
C PHE A 7 4.36 -20.36 9.88
N LEU A 8 4.86 -20.08 8.67
CA LEU A 8 4.88 -21.07 7.59
C LEU A 8 5.81 -22.24 7.91
N GLN A 9 6.96 -21.96 8.52
CA GLN A 9 7.90 -22.98 8.99
C GLN A 9 7.21 -23.87 10.02
N LYS A 10 6.57 -23.28 11.03
CA LYS A 10 5.84 -24.06 12.03
C LYS A 10 4.68 -24.86 11.43
N GLY A 11 3.98 -24.28 10.48
CA GLY A 11 2.91 -24.96 9.74
C GLY A 11 3.44 -26.14 8.91
N LYS A 12 4.62 -26.02 8.30
CA LYS A 12 5.27 -27.11 7.57
C LYS A 12 5.70 -28.24 8.49
N GLU A 13 6.31 -27.95 9.63
CA GLU A 13 6.66 -28.96 10.64
C GLU A 13 5.43 -29.79 11.04
N LEU A 14 4.33 -29.11 11.41
CA LEU A 14 3.08 -29.76 11.83
C LEU A 14 2.42 -30.54 10.68
N ALA A 15 2.47 -30.01 9.46
CA ALA A 15 1.94 -30.70 8.29
C ALA A 15 2.78 -31.92 7.89
N ALA A 16 4.10 -31.87 8.07
CA ALA A 16 5.01 -32.97 7.81
C ALA A 16 4.73 -34.15 8.74
N GLU A 17 4.52 -33.86 10.03
CA GLU A 17 4.09 -34.85 11.02
C GLU A 17 2.74 -35.48 10.66
N GLU A 18 1.75 -34.67 10.29
CA GLU A 18 0.39 -35.13 9.96
C GLU A 18 0.34 -35.96 8.66
N LEU A 19 1.18 -35.63 7.68
CA LEU A 19 1.20 -36.27 6.36
C LEU A 19 2.26 -37.37 6.26
N GLU A 20 3.01 -37.63 7.35
CA GLU A 20 4.11 -38.59 7.41
C GLU A 20 5.14 -38.39 6.27
N ALA A 21 5.47 -37.12 6.00
CA ALA A 21 6.37 -36.72 4.93
C ALA A 21 7.55 -35.90 5.48
N ALA A 22 8.63 -35.76 4.69
CA ALA A 22 9.72 -34.86 5.06
C ALA A 22 9.26 -33.41 5.00
N GLU A 23 9.74 -32.58 5.93
CA GLU A 23 9.36 -31.17 6.00
C GLU A 23 9.76 -30.39 4.73
N ASP A 24 10.93 -30.69 4.17
CA ASP A 24 11.45 -30.11 2.93
C ASP A 24 10.54 -30.43 1.72
N ASP A 25 9.76 -31.51 1.79
CA ASP A 25 8.82 -31.90 0.74
C ASP A 25 7.45 -31.21 0.87
N ILE A 26 7.23 -30.40 1.91
CA ILE A 26 5.96 -29.69 2.14
C ILE A 26 5.94 -28.31 1.47
N LEU A 27 4.98 -28.13 0.56
CA LEU A 27 4.65 -26.87 -0.09
C LEU A 27 3.40 -26.25 0.52
N TYR A 28 3.40 -24.94 0.72
CA TYR A 28 2.21 -24.19 1.12
C TYR A 28 1.72 -23.32 -0.04
N HIS A 29 0.46 -23.52 -0.45
CA HIS A 29 -0.20 -22.66 -1.43
C HIS A 29 -1.70 -22.64 -1.18
N ASN A 30 -2.34 -21.49 -1.43
CA ASN A 30 -3.80 -21.32 -1.35
C ASN A 30 -4.44 -21.87 -0.06
N GLY A 31 -3.78 -21.69 1.09
CA GLY A 31 -4.32 -22.15 2.38
C GLY A 31 -4.16 -23.66 2.62
N ARG A 32 -3.31 -24.36 1.88
CA ARG A 32 -3.11 -25.81 1.99
C ARG A 32 -1.63 -26.18 2.00
N PHE A 33 -1.26 -27.10 2.89
CA PHE A 33 0.04 -27.78 2.90
C PHE A 33 -0.06 -29.06 2.08
N GLN A 34 0.87 -29.29 1.17
CA GLN A 34 0.82 -30.40 0.20
C GLN A 34 2.21 -31.01 0.00
N VAL A 35 2.28 -32.34 -0.10
CA VAL A 35 3.52 -33.06 -0.40
C VAL A 35 3.87 -32.87 -1.87
N THR A 36 5.12 -32.48 -2.13
CA THR A 36 5.65 -32.18 -3.46
C THR A 36 5.42 -33.34 -4.43
N GLY A 37 4.90 -33.03 -5.62
CA GLY A 37 4.65 -34.02 -6.67
C GLY A 37 3.42 -34.91 -6.46
N THR A 38 2.63 -34.70 -5.41
CA THR A 38 1.42 -35.50 -5.12
C THR A 38 0.20 -34.60 -4.94
N SER A 39 -1.01 -35.17 -4.84
CA SER A 39 -2.23 -34.45 -4.42
C SER A 39 -2.51 -34.54 -2.91
N ILE A 40 -1.62 -35.19 -2.15
CA ILE A 40 -1.78 -35.45 -0.72
C ILE A 40 -1.48 -34.16 0.05
N GLY A 41 -2.40 -33.75 0.93
CA GLY A 41 -2.25 -32.50 1.68
C GLY A 41 -3.34 -32.26 2.71
N VAL A 42 -3.16 -31.22 3.51
CA VAL A 42 -4.04 -30.79 4.59
C VAL A 42 -4.28 -29.28 4.52
N GLY A 43 -5.53 -28.83 4.70
CA GLY A 43 -5.86 -27.41 4.75
C GLY A 43 -5.29 -26.75 6.01
N LEU A 44 -4.96 -25.46 5.96
CA LEU A 44 -4.43 -24.70 7.09
C LEU A 44 -5.38 -24.77 8.31
N PHE A 45 -6.69 -24.60 8.08
CA PHE A 45 -7.69 -24.67 9.14
C PHE A 45 -7.90 -26.10 9.65
N ASP A 46 -7.84 -27.10 8.76
CA ASP A 46 -7.92 -28.50 9.16
C ASP A 46 -6.73 -28.88 10.04
N LEU A 47 -5.51 -28.48 9.66
CA LEU A 47 -4.30 -28.69 10.43
C LEU A 47 -4.37 -27.99 11.80
N ALA A 48 -4.86 -26.75 11.84
CA ALA A 48 -5.08 -26.03 13.09
C ALA A 48 -6.08 -26.75 14.00
N SER A 49 -7.16 -27.31 13.42
CA SER A 49 -8.17 -28.06 14.18
C SER A 49 -7.64 -29.37 14.79
N LYS A 50 -6.53 -29.90 14.29
CA LYS A 50 -5.89 -31.10 14.83
C LYS A 50 -4.94 -30.80 15.99
N GLN A 51 -4.55 -29.54 16.17
CA GLN A 51 -3.70 -29.13 17.28
C GLN A 51 -4.41 -29.24 18.63
N PRO A 52 -3.67 -29.43 19.75
CA PRO A 52 -4.26 -29.57 21.08
C PRO A 52 -5.16 -28.39 21.48
N LEU A 53 -4.73 -27.18 21.13
CA LEU A 53 -5.46 -25.94 21.44
C LEU A 53 -6.34 -25.44 20.28
N LYS A 54 -6.44 -26.22 19.19
CA LYS A 54 -7.25 -25.89 18.00
C LYS A 54 -6.81 -24.61 17.27
N TYR A 55 -5.56 -24.19 17.42
CA TYR A 55 -4.95 -23.11 16.66
C TYR A 55 -3.46 -23.38 16.39
N ILE A 56 -2.90 -22.66 15.42
CA ILE A 56 -1.46 -22.52 15.20
C ILE A 56 -1.15 -21.04 15.43
N SER A 57 -0.18 -20.74 16.26
CA SER A 57 0.26 -19.36 16.47
C SER A 57 1.78 -19.29 16.58
N THR A 58 2.31 -18.17 16.12
CA THR A 58 3.67 -17.75 16.35
C THR A 58 3.62 -16.29 16.78
N GLU A 59 4.55 -15.90 17.64
CA GLU A 59 4.69 -14.53 18.09
C GLU A 59 6.09 -14.06 17.72
N THR A 60 6.15 -12.94 17.01
CA THR A 60 7.41 -12.37 16.54
C THR A 60 7.37 -10.88 16.86
N GLU A 61 8.29 -10.45 17.73
CA GLU A 61 8.53 -9.04 17.97
C GLU A 61 9.74 -8.61 17.16
N LYS A 62 9.62 -7.47 16.45
CA LYS A 62 10.74 -6.92 15.68
C LYS A 62 10.87 -5.43 15.90
N THR A 63 12.09 -5.02 16.21
CA THR A 63 12.49 -3.62 16.14
C THR A 63 12.82 -3.28 14.70
N VAL A 64 12.25 -2.19 14.19
CA VAL A 64 12.53 -1.71 12.83
C VAL A 64 14.00 -1.27 12.77
N GLU A 65 14.79 -1.96 11.94
CA GLU A 65 16.25 -1.79 11.86
C GLU A 65 16.68 -0.40 11.33
N GLY A 66 15.79 0.31 10.64
CA GLY A 66 16.06 1.64 10.12
C GLY A 66 14.82 2.32 9.54
N ARG A 67 14.96 3.60 9.20
CA ARG A 67 13.89 4.35 8.53
C ARG A 67 13.70 3.85 7.10
N SER A 68 12.45 3.81 6.64
CA SER A 68 12.18 3.83 5.21
C SER A 68 12.34 5.26 4.70
N TRP A 69 12.81 5.37 3.46
CA TRP A 69 13.05 6.65 2.78
C TRP A 69 12.23 6.70 1.48
N PRO A 70 10.89 6.81 1.57
CA PRO A 70 10.08 7.07 0.38
C PRO A 70 10.48 8.43 -0.21
N ASN A 71 10.36 8.55 -1.53
CA ASN A 71 10.69 9.78 -2.24
C ASN A 71 9.53 10.13 -3.19
N GLY A 72 9.40 11.41 -3.52
CA GLY A 72 8.41 11.87 -4.45
C GLY A 72 8.81 13.21 -5.05
N CYS A 73 8.26 13.51 -6.22
CA CYS A 73 8.38 14.79 -6.87
C CYS A 73 6.98 15.35 -7.09
N HIS A 74 6.77 16.59 -6.66
CA HIS A 74 5.51 17.31 -6.81
C HIS A 74 5.77 18.60 -7.58
N ILE A 75 4.95 18.84 -8.60
CA ILE A 75 5.01 20.05 -9.44
C ILE A 75 3.62 20.68 -9.39
N ALA A 76 3.56 21.95 -9.00
CA ALA A 76 2.34 22.73 -8.99
C ALA A 76 2.51 23.92 -9.94
N GLU A 77 1.57 24.08 -10.86
CA GLU A 77 1.39 25.29 -11.64
C GLU A 77 0.32 26.13 -10.99
N VAL A 78 0.64 27.39 -10.70
CA VAL A 78 -0.29 28.32 -10.07
C VAL A 78 -0.42 29.59 -10.90
N GLU A 79 -1.65 30.09 -10.98
CA GLU A 79 -1.96 31.40 -11.57
C GLU A 79 -2.30 32.37 -10.45
N ILE A 80 -1.91 33.65 -10.60
CA ILE A 80 -2.15 34.69 -9.60
C ILE A 80 -2.87 35.86 -10.27
N ASP A 81 -4.02 36.25 -9.72
CA ASP A 81 -4.70 37.48 -10.08
C ASP A 81 -3.89 38.69 -9.54
N PRO A 82 -3.37 39.57 -10.42
CA PRO A 82 -2.52 40.68 -10.02
C PRO A 82 -3.25 41.77 -9.24
N GLU A 83 -4.57 41.88 -9.38
CA GLU A 83 -5.37 42.91 -8.69
C GLU A 83 -5.78 42.45 -7.29
N THR A 84 -6.14 41.17 -7.14
CA THR A 84 -6.67 40.63 -5.89
C THR A 84 -5.68 39.80 -5.08
N GLY A 85 -4.56 39.41 -5.70
CA GLY A 85 -3.60 38.47 -5.13
C GLY A 85 -4.13 37.04 -5.01
N ARG A 86 -5.29 36.74 -5.63
CA ARG A 86 -5.88 35.40 -5.57
C ARG A 86 -5.05 34.40 -6.35
N VAL A 87 -4.87 33.21 -5.79
CA VAL A 87 -4.06 32.15 -6.39
C VAL A 87 -4.97 31.00 -6.84
N PHE A 88 -4.69 30.42 -7.99
CA PHE A 88 -5.45 29.32 -8.58
C PHE A 88 -4.48 28.17 -8.89
N LEU A 89 -4.85 26.93 -8.55
CA LEU A 89 -4.06 25.76 -8.90
C LEU A 89 -4.47 25.33 -10.31
N ALA A 90 -3.67 25.72 -11.29
CA ALA A 90 -3.96 25.46 -12.69
C ALA A 90 -3.70 23.98 -13.04
N SER A 91 -2.56 23.44 -12.58
CA SER A 91 -2.21 22.04 -12.76
C SER A 91 -1.36 21.51 -11.61
N TYR A 92 -1.42 20.20 -11.39
CA TYR A 92 -0.63 19.51 -10.38
C TYR A 92 -0.18 18.15 -10.91
N GLY A 93 1.12 17.91 -10.87
CA GLY A 93 1.73 16.63 -11.20
C GLY A 93 2.45 16.06 -9.98
N ASN A 94 2.33 14.75 -9.78
CA ASN A 94 3.07 14.05 -8.73
C ASN A 94 3.62 12.72 -9.24
N VAL A 95 4.77 12.34 -8.69
CA VAL A 95 5.37 11.02 -8.80
C VAL A 95 5.81 10.63 -7.40
N ASP A 96 5.38 9.46 -6.92
CA ASP A 96 5.71 8.95 -5.59
C ASP A 96 6.34 7.55 -5.71
N ASP A 97 7.55 7.40 -5.19
CA ASP A 97 8.22 6.13 -4.94
C ASP A 97 7.94 5.71 -3.48
N THR A 98 7.02 4.76 -3.36
CA THR A 98 6.57 4.19 -2.07
C THR A 98 7.16 2.79 -1.84
N GLY A 99 8.06 2.33 -2.70
CA GLY A 99 8.53 0.94 -2.72
C GLY A 99 7.41 -0.03 -3.10
N ASN A 100 7.29 -1.14 -2.34
CA ASN A 100 6.30 -2.17 -2.65
C ASN A 100 4.89 -1.80 -2.15
N MET A 101 4.01 -1.46 -3.07
CA MET A 101 2.62 -1.16 -2.78
C MET A 101 1.81 -2.42 -2.48
N ILE A 102 1.41 -2.61 -1.21
CA ILE A 102 0.53 -3.72 -0.81
C ILE A 102 -0.85 -3.59 -1.49
N ASN A 103 -1.40 -2.37 -1.51
CA ASN A 103 -2.67 -2.08 -2.17
C ASN A 103 -2.58 -0.73 -2.90
N PRO A 104 -2.41 -0.73 -4.24
CA PRO A 104 -2.27 0.49 -5.02
C PRO A 104 -3.44 1.48 -4.87
N MET A 105 -4.68 0.99 -4.74
CA MET A 105 -5.87 1.83 -4.58
C MET A 105 -5.82 2.64 -3.28
N ILE A 106 -5.34 2.03 -2.19
CA ILE A 106 -5.20 2.73 -0.91
C ILE A 106 -4.08 3.75 -0.99
N VAL A 107 -2.94 3.39 -1.59
CA VAL A 107 -1.80 4.28 -1.77
C VAL A 107 -2.21 5.52 -2.59
N GLU A 108 -2.92 5.34 -3.69
CA GLU A 108 -3.47 6.44 -4.48
C GLU A 108 -4.42 7.33 -3.67
N GLY A 109 -5.30 6.74 -2.87
CA GLY A 109 -6.19 7.49 -1.97
C GLY A 109 -5.43 8.32 -0.94
N GLN A 110 -4.35 7.79 -0.37
CA GLN A 110 -3.50 8.50 0.58
C GLN A 110 -2.77 9.67 -0.07
N ILE A 111 -2.19 9.47 -1.26
CA ILE A 111 -1.51 10.53 -2.03
C ILE A 111 -2.48 11.68 -2.32
N LYS A 112 -3.67 11.35 -2.84
CA LYS A 112 -4.73 12.35 -3.12
C LYS A 112 -5.15 13.13 -1.87
N GLY A 113 -5.37 12.41 -0.76
CA GLY A 113 -5.72 13.02 0.51
C GLY A 113 -4.63 13.97 1.03
N GLY A 114 -3.38 13.54 0.95
CA GLY A 114 -2.22 14.35 1.33
C GLY A 114 -2.06 15.61 0.48
N ILE A 115 -2.21 15.50 -0.85
CA ILE A 115 -2.17 16.66 -1.76
C ILE A 115 -3.28 17.65 -1.43
N ALA A 116 -4.52 17.17 -1.24
CA ALA A 116 -5.64 18.04 -0.90
C ALA A 116 -5.42 18.75 0.44
N GLN A 117 -4.90 18.04 1.44
CA GLN A 117 -4.58 18.62 2.75
C GLN A 117 -3.44 19.66 2.64
N GLY A 118 -2.37 19.34 1.93
CA GLY A 118 -1.24 20.24 1.73
C GLY A 118 -1.63 21.50 0.95
N ALA A 119 -2.42 21.34 -0.11
CA ALA A 119 -2.99 22.46 -0.85
C ALA A 119 -3.86 23.33 0.06
N GLY A 120 -4.78 22.74 0.82
CA GLY A 120 -5.60 23.47 1.79
C GLY A 120 -4.77 24.25 2.80
N GLN A 121 -3.69 23.65 3.32
CA GLN A 121 -2.79 24.28 4.28
C GLN A 121 -1.98 25.43 3.69
N ALA A 122 -1.40 25.26 2.49
CA ALA A 122 -0.65 26.31 1.81
C ALA A 122 -1.54 27.53 1.49
N CYS A 123 -2.85 27.30 1.37
CA CYS A 123 -3.84 28.28 0.93
C CYS A 123 -4.62 28.96 2.07
N LEU A 124 -4.23 28.76 3.33
CA LEU A 124 -4.98 29.15 4.55
C LEU A 124 -5.17 30.67 4.81
N ASN A 125 -5.17 31.51 3.77
CA ASN A 125 -5.42 32.96 3.83
C ASN A 125 -6.53 33.45 2.86
N ASN A 126 -7.59 32.68 2.62
CA ASN A 126 -8.80 33.12 1.87
C ASN A 126 -8.59 33.62 0.43
N GLN A 127 -7.41 33.41 -0.18
CA GLN A 127 -7.08 33.93 -1.51
C GLN A 127 -7.02 32.85 -2.59
N PHE A 128 -7.22 31.56 -2.26
CA PHE A 128 -7.17 30.50 -3.25
C PHE A 128 -8.56 30.10 -3.74
N MET A 129 -8.83 30.22 -5.05
CA MET A 129 -10.08 29.79 -5.66
C MET A 129 -9.81 28.62 -6.61
N ILE A 130 -10.56 27.54 -6.43
CA ILE A 130 -10.57 26.43 -7.38
C ILE A 130 -11.77 26.69 -8.31
N PRO A 131 -11.61 26.72 -9.64
CA PRO A 131 -12.71 27.12 -10.53
C PRO A 131 -13.91 26.18 -10.38
N MET A 132 -15.00 26.73 -9.85
CA MET A 132 -16.26 26.05 -9.59
C MET A 132 -17.12 25.98 -10.85
N GLY A 133 -17.39 24.77 -11.32
CA GLY A 133 -18.62 24.51 -12.09
C GLY A 133 -19.83 24.64 -11.16
N SER A 134 -20.90 25.27 -11.66
CA SER A 134 -22.16 25.63 -10.99
C SER A 134 -22.65 24.77 -9.82
N PHE A 135 -23.01 25.48 -8.74
CA PHE A 135 -23.40 25.06 -7.39
C PHE A 135 -24.73 24.27 -7.33
N SER A 136 -24.73 23.08 -6.71
CA SER A 136 -25.90 22.53 -5.99
C SER A 136 -25.45 21.98 -4.64
N ARG A 137 -26.21 22.26 -3.57
CA ARG A 137 -25.81 22.07 -2.17
C ARG A 137 -25.80 20.58 -1.78
N HIS A 138 -24.62 19.96 -1.69
CA HIS A 138 -24.39 18.69 -1.00
C HIS A 138 -22.95 18.65 -0.45
N PRO A 139 -22.64 17.99 0.69
CA PRO A 139 -21.31 18.05 1.31
C PRO A 139 -20.29 17.08 0.65
N SER A 140 -20.10 17.19 -0.65
CA SER A 140 -19.15 16.40 -1.46
C SER A 140 -17.90 17.18 -1.92
N TRP A 141 -17.61 18.30 -1.25
CA TRP A 141 -16.63 19.34 -1.64
C TRP A 141 -15.16 18.94 -1.76
N ILE A 142 -14.78 17.68 -1.48
CA ILE A 142 -13.38 17.21 -1.60
C ILE A 142 -13.06 16.72 -3.02
N MET A 143 -14.05 16.49 -3.90
CA MET A 143 -13.84 15.66 -5.10
C MET A 143 -14.32 16.23 -6.45
N GLN A 144 -14.49 17.54 -6.60
CA GLN A 144 -14.84 18.12 -7.91
C GLN A 144 -13.92 19.28 -8.28
N CYS A 145 -12.67 18.93 -8.56
CA CYS A 145 -11.77 19.75 -9.38
C CYS A 145 -11.86 19.26 -10.84
N PRO A 146 -12.16 20.12 -11.82
CA PRO A 146 -11.96 19.82 -13.24
C PRO A 146 -10.48 20.04 -13.64
N VAL A 147 -9.54 19.78 -12.73
CA VAL A 147 -8.11 19.76 -13.06
C VAL A 147 -7.87 18.41 -13.71
N GLN A 148 -7.47 18.41 -14.98
CA GLN A 148 -6.91 17.22 -15.63
C GLN A 148 -5.62 16.86 -14.88
N MET A 149 -5.77 16.12 -13.78
CA MET A 149 -4.66 15.69 -12.95
C MET A 149 -3.97 14.54 -13.70
N ILE A 150 -2.88 14.89 -14.38
CA ILE A 150 -2.06 13.94 -15.13
C ILE A 150 -1.23 13.16 -14.10
N TYR A 151 -1.74 11.99 -13.72
CA TYR A 151 -0.98 11.02 -12.93
C TYR A 151 -0.09 10.21 -13.85
N LEU A 152 1.22 10.35 -13.70
CA LEU A 152 2.19 9.45 -14.32
C LEU A 152 2.69 8.50 -13.23
N TYR A 153 2.09 7.31 -13.16
CA TYR A 153 2.60 6.23 -12.33
C TYR A 153 3.82 5.61 -13.00
N PHE A 154 5.02 5.96 -12.52
CA PHE A 154 6.23 5.21 -12.82
C PHE A 154 6.51 4.24 -11.67
N ASN A 155 6.26 2.95 -11.91
CA ASN A 155 6.75 1.87 -11.06
C ASN A 155 8.25 1.69 -11.36
N LEU A 156 9.09 2.56 -10.79
CA LEU A 156 10.53 2.36 -10.79
C LEU A 156 10.81 1.24 -9.78
N GLN A 157 10.73 0.00 -10.25
CA GLN A 157 11.26 -1.13 -9.53
C GLN A 157 12.75 -0.88 -9.32
N LEU A 158 13.14 -0.44 -8.12
CA LEU A 158 14.50 -0.15 -7.66
C LEU A 158 15.41 -1.40 -7.62
N SER A 159 15.33 -2.29 -8.62
CA SER A 159 16.25 -3.43 -8.79
C SER A 159 17.43 -3.12 -9.73
N GLN A 160 17.57 -1.89 -10.23
CA GLN A 160 18.61 -1.50 -11.20
C GLN A 160 19.38 -0.21 -10.83
N MET A 161 19.43 0.20 -9.56
CA MET A 161 20.40 1.19 -9.09
C MET A 161 21.46 0.51 -8.22
N HIS A 162 22.31 -0.29 -8.87
CA HIS A 162 23.72 -0.32 -8.49
C HIS A 162 24.36 0.94 -9.06
N LEU A 163 25.18 1.62 -8.25
CA LEU A 163 26.10 2.74 -8.58
C LEU A 163 25.47 4.15 -8.55
N ALA A 164 25.66 4.84 -7.41
CA ALA A 164 26.71 5.86 -7.26
C ALA A 164 27.02 6.07 -5.78
#